data_AF-A0A2D6E1U4-F1
#
_entry.id   AF-A0A2D6E1U4-F1
#
_cell.length_a   1.000
_cell.length_b   1.000
_cell.length_c   1.000
_cell.angle_alpha   90.00
_cell.angle_beta   90.00
_cell.angle_gamma   90.00
#
_symmetry.space_group_name_H-M   'P 1'
#
loop_
_entity.id
_entity.type
_entity.pdbx_description
1 polymer ?
#
loop_
_entity_poly.entity_id
_entity_poly.type
_entity_poly.pdbx_seq_one_letter_code
_entity_poly.pdbx_strand_id
1 'polypeptide(L)'
;MRIESDLKLDYKDVLLRPKRSELTSRSDVDLVREFTFKNAGGEGSDPKAYGWKGIPIVAANMDTVGTFETAKALARYRMLTCISKHYDGDVWAHKLNGYGVWKNKEQREANEKGWKYDRDSDCWRDRIYEHVSPSIGIKYDP
;
A
#
# COMPACT_ATOMS: atom_id res chain seq x y z
N MET A 1 5.16 -13.68 37.15
CA MET A 1 5.99 -13.14 36.05
C MET A 1 6.64 -14.32 35.35
N ARG A 2 6.34 -14.57 34.07
CA ARG A 2 6.91 -15.69 33.31
C ARG A 2 8.12 -15.14 32.56
N ILE A 3 9.31 -15.43 33.06
CA ILE A 3 10.57 -14.95 32.45
C ILE A 3 10.88 -15.90 31.30
N GLU A 4 10.90 -15.38 30.07
CA GLU A 4 11.34 -16.15 28.91
C GLU A 4 12.88 -16.24 28.93
N SER A 5 13.40 -17.46 29.03
CA SER A 5 14.84 -17.74 29.08
C SER A 5 15.50 -17.89 27.71
N ASP A 6 14.71 -17.85 26.64
CA ASP A 6 15.19 -18.20 25.31
C ASP A 6 16.01 -17.08 24.67
N LEU A 7 17.07 -17.48 23.96
CA LEU A 7 17.91 -16.57 23.20
C LEU A 7 17.09 -15.88 22.10
N LYS A 8 17.12 -14.54 22.06
CA LYS A 8 16.50 -13.74 21.00
C LYS A 8 17.61 -13.21 20.08
N LEU A 9 17.51 -13.50 18.79
CA LEU A 9 18.46 -13.08 17.77
C LEU A 9 17.95 -11.82 17.06
N ASP A 10 18.85 -10.87 16.81
CA ASP A 10 18.61 -9.66 16.01
C ASP A 10 19.20 -9.83 14.59
N TYR A 11 18.89 -8.93 13.65
CA TYR A 11 19.38 -9.01 12.28
C TYR A 11 20.91 -8.97 12.17
N LYS A 12 21.59 -8.30 13.11
CA LYS A 12 23.05 -8.23 13.17
C LYS A 12 23.71 -9.56 13.59
N ASP A 13 22.95 -10.46 14.22
CA ASP A 13 23.47 -11.70 14.80
C ASP A 13 23.47 -12.87 13.80
N VAL A 14 22.89 -12.68 12.61
CA VAL A 14 22.67 -13.75 11.62
C VAL A 14 23.14 -13.35 10.22
N LEU A 15 23.55 -14.36 9.44
CA LEU A 15 23.91 -14.22 8.04
C LEU A 15 23.25 -15.33 7.21
N LEU A 16 22.91 -15.02 5.95
CA LEU A 16 22.41 -16.00 5.00
C LEU A 16 23.58 -16.79 4.39
N ARG A 17 23.57 -18.11 4.53
CA ARG A 17 24.57 -18.97 3.88
C ARG A 17 24.27 -19.06 2.38
N PRO A 18 25.21 -18.70 1.48
CA PRO A 18 25.00 -18.81 0.05
C PRO A 18 24.82 -20.28 -0.36
N LYS A 19 23.97 -20.50 -1.36
CA LYS A 19 23.72 -21.81 -1.99
C LYS A 19 23.88 -21.70 -3.49
N ARG A 20 24.23 -22.81 -4.14
CA ARG A 20 24.28 -22.89 -5.60
C ARG A 20 22.87 -22.61 -6.16
N SER A 21 22.78 -21.70 -7.12
CA SER A 21 21.54 -21.35 -7.83
C SER A 21 21.74 -21.56 -9.33
N GLU A 22 20.64 -21.78 -10.05
CA GLU A 22 20.60 -21.83 -11.51
C GLU A 22 20.36 -20.45 -12.13
N LEU A 23 20.05 -19.43 -11.31
CA LEU A 23 19.83 -18.06 -11.77
C LEU A 23 21.13 -17.45 -12.29
N THR A 24 21.07 -16.92 -13.50
CA THR A 24 22.21 -16.28 -14.19
C THR A 24 22.29 -14.79 -13.92
N SER A 25 21.15 -14.12 -13.73
CA SER A 25 21.06 -12.69 -13.43
C SER A 25 20.15 -12.39 -12.23
N ARG A 26 20.45 -11.27 -11.56
CA ARG A 26 19.60 -10.71 -10.48
C ARG A 26 18.27 -10.19 -11.00
N SER A 27 18.17 -9.85 -12.29
CA SER A 27 16.94 -9.41 -12.94
C SER A 27 15.87 -10.48 -13.02
N ASP A 28 16.28 -11.75 -12.95
CA ASP A 28 15.39 -12.89 -13.19
C ASP A 28 14.67 -13.34 -11.90
N VAL A 29 14.94 -12.65 -10.79
CA VAL A 29 14.33 -12.91 -9.49
C VAL A 29 12.94 -12.29 -9.45
N ASP A 30 11.91 -13.13 -9.26
CA ASP A 30 10.55 -12.66 -8.98
C ASP A 30 10.37 -12.38 -7.47
N LEU A 31 10.01 -11.15 -7.15
CA LEU A 31 9.73 -10.68 -5.80
C LEU A 31 8.23 -10.67 -5.47
N VAL A 32 7.36 -10.89 -6.46
CA VAL A 32 5.91 -10.88 -6.27
C VAL A 32 5.50 -12.12 -5.46
N ARG A 33 4.68 -11.89 -4.44
CA ARG A 33 4.08 -12.93 -3.60
C ARG A 33 2.57 -12.83 -3.65
N GLU A 34 1.93 -13.97 -3.49
CA GLU A 34 0.49 -14.11 -3.38
C GLU A 34 0.17 -14.67 -1.99
N PHE A 35 -0.70 -13.99 -1.25
CA PHE A 35 -1.13 -14.38 0.08
C PHE A 35 -2.64 -14.54 0.12
N THR A 36 -3.11 -15.63 0.73
CA THR A 36 -4.50 -15.82 1.12
C THR A 36 -4.59 -15.63 2.63
N PHE A 37 -5.36 -14.65 3.08
CA PHE A 37 -5.50 -14.36 4.51
C PHE A 37 -6.56 -15.27 5.13
N LYS A 38 -6.15 -16.10 6.09
CA LYS A 38 -7.00 -17.13 6.72
C LYS A 38 -8.30 -16.60 7.32
N ASN A 39 -8.25 -15.40 7.90
CA ASN A 39 -9.36 -14.80 8.64
C ASN A 39 -9.96 -13.58 7.90
N ALA A 40 -9.54 -13.33 6.66
CA ALA A 40 -10.12 -12.25 5.86
C ALA A 40 -11.34 -12.77 5.11
N GLY A 41 -12.41 -11.99 5.13
CA GLY A 41 -13.72 -12.41 4.68
C GLY A 41 -14.49 -13.12 5.79
N GLY A 42 -15.73 -12.67 6.03
CA GLY A 42 -16.62 -13.28 7.01
C GLY A 42 -17.02 -14.71 6.64
N GLU A 43 -17.80 -15.35 7.51
CA GLU A 43 -18.33 -16.70 7.29
C GLU A 43 -19.15 -16.75 5.99
N GLY A 44 -18.77 -17.65 5.07
CA GLY A 44 -19.43 -17.82 3.76
C GLY A 44 -18.84 -17.00 2.60
N SER A 45 -17.72 -16.29 2.79
CA SER A 45 -17.06 -15.54 1.73
C SER A 45 -15.94 -16.34 1.04
N ASP A 46 -15.71 -16.11 -0.26
CA ASP A 46 -14.66 -16.79 -1.03
C ASP A 46 -13.27 -16.35 -0.50
N PRO A 47 -12.43 -17.27 0.00
CA PRO A 47 -11.09 -16.95 0.48
C PRO A 47 -10.21 -16.28 -0.58
N LYS A 48 -10.46 -16.53 -1.88
CA LYS A 48 -9.72 -15.90 -2.97
C LYS A 48 -10.08 -14.44 -3.18
N ALA A 49 -11.29 -14.02 -2.78
CA ALA A 49 -11.74 -12.63 -2.91
C ALA A 49 -10.93 -11.66 -2.04
N TYR A 50 -10.30 -12.16 -0.97
CA TYR A 50 -9.44 -11.38 -0.07
C TYR A 50 -7.95 -11.70 -0.25
N GLY A 51 -7.56 -12.32 -1.37
CA GLY A 51 -6.16 -12.55 -1.69
C GLY A 51 -5.42 -11.24 -1.97
N TRP A 52 -4.14 -11.19 -1.60
CA TRP A 52 -3.26 -10.08 -1.97
C TRP A 52 -2.10 -10.57 -2.82
N LYS A 53 -1.76 -9.79 -3.87
CA LYS A 53 -0.64 -10.07 -4.76
C LYS A 53 0.23 -8.83 -4.97
N GLY A 54 1.51 -8.91 -4.63
CA GLY A 54 2.44 -7.78 -4.76
C GLY A 54 3.82 -8.08 -4.18
N ILE A 55 4.66 -7.04 -4.07
CA ILE A 55 5.97 -7.15 -3.41
C ILE A 55 5.75 -6.89 -1.91
N PRO A 56 6.13 -7.82 -1.01
CA PRO A 56 5.77 -7.77 0.42
C PRO A 56 6.64 -6.79 1.20
N ILE A 57 6.66 -5.54 0.75
CA ILE A 57 7.31 -4.40 1.40
C ILE A 57 6.23 -3.37 1.68
N VAL A 58 6.18 -2.90 2.93
CA VAL A 58 5.13 -2.03 3.43
C VAL A 58 5.75 -0.80 4.06
N ALA A 59 5.37 0.39 3.61
CA ALA A 59 5.72 1.63 4.30
C ALA A 59 4.97 1.75 5.64
N ALA A 60 5.69 2.16 6.68
CA ALA A 60 5.14 2.31 8.03
C ALA A 60 4.10 3.43 8.12
N ASN A 61 3.14 3.28 9.04
CA ASN A 61 2.05 4.23 9.30
C ASN A 61 2.49 5.47 10.11
N MET A 62 3.73 5.93 9.93
CA MET A 62 4.26 7.13 10.58
C MET A 62 3.92 8.37 9.76
N ASP A 63 3.74 9.52 10.42
CA ASP A 63 3.31 10.78 9.78
C ASP A 63 4.21 11.24 8.64
N THR A 64 5.52 10.99 8.76
CA THR A 64 6.52 11.38 7.76
C THR A 64 6.80 10.31 6.72
N VAL A 65 6.28 9.09 6.90
CA VAL A 65 6.56 7.93 6.04
C VAL A 65 5.30 7.54 5.27
N GLY A 66 4.20 7.29 5.96
CA GLY A 66 2.91 6.86 5.44
C GLY A 66 2.08 8.01 4.85
N THR A 67 2.68 8.76 3.93
CA THR A 67 2.02 9.85 3.20
C THR A 67 1.39 9.35 1.89
N PHE A 68 0.46 10.12 1.33
CA PHE A 68 -0.15 9.80 0.03
C PHE A 68 0.87 9.84 -1.11
N GLU A 69 1.89 10.68 -0.99
CA GLU A 69 2.99 10.81 -1.93
C GLU A 69 3.86 9.54 -1.92
N THR A 70 4.17 9.01 -0.73
CA THR A 70 4.84 7.70 -0.58
C THR A 70 4.00 6.58 -1.18
N ALA A 71 2.69 6.57 -0.92
CA ALA A 71 1.78 5.58 -1.49
C ALA A 71 1.79 5.60 -3.02
N LYS A 72 1.74 6.78 -3.63
CA LYS A 72 1.82 6.95 -5.09
C LYS A 72 3.15 6.45 -5.67
N ALA A 73 4.26 6.66 -4.96
CA ALA A 73 5.57 6.18 -5.40
C ALA A 73 5.68 4.65 -5.30
N LEU A 74 5.28 4.06 -4.17
CA LEU A 74 5.36 2.63 -3.91
C LEU A 74 4.38 1.80 -4.75
N ALA A 75 3.22 2.36 -5.09
CA ALA A 75 2.24 1.74 -5.98
C ALA A 75 2.85 1.36 -7.34
N ARG A 76 3.77 2.16 -7.89
CA ARG A 76 4.44 1.87 -9.17
C ARG A 76 5.25 0.57 -9.14
N TYR A 77 5.68 0.15 -7.96
CA TYR A 77 6.47 -1.05 -7.72
C TYR A 77 5.64 -2.19 -7.10
N ARG A 78 4.30 -2.08 -7.08
CA ARG A 78 3.39 -3.06 -6.46
C ARG A 78 3.69 -3.29 -4.96
N MET A 79 4.14 -2.25 -4.27
CA MET A 79 4.41 -2.25 -2.84
C MET A 79 3.26 -1.58 -2.07
N LEU A 80 3.16 -1.86 -0.77
CA LEU A 80 2.09 -1.36 0.08
C LEU A 80 2.51 -0.14 0.88
N THR A 81 1.53 0.70 1.23
CA THR A 81 1.72 1.80 2.18
C THR A 81 0.60 1.80 3.22
N CYS A 82 0.97 1.79 4.49
CA CYS A 82 0.05 2.08 5.59
C CYS A 82 0.00 3.59 5.76
N ILE A 83 -1.16 4.19 5.49
CA ILE A 83 -1.31 5.65 5.61
C ILE A 83 -1.40 6.05 7.09
N SER A 84 -0.82 7.20 7.44
CA SER A 84 -0.92 7.75 8.80
C SER A 84 -2.36 8.02 9.21
N LYS A 85 -2.67 7.82 10.50
CA LYS A 85 -3.97 8.12 11.11
C LYS A 85 -4.26 9.62 11.28
N HIS A 86 -3.28 10.48 11.04
CA HIS A 86 -3.40 11.92 11.28
C HIS A 86 -4.09 12.68 10.13
N TYR A 87 -4.47 11.98 9.06
CA TYR A 87 -5.26 12.55 7.98
C TYR A 87 -6.75 12.47 8.27
N ASP A 88 -7.43 13.60 8.11
CA ASP A 88 -8.89 13.68 8.23
C ASP A 88 -9.59 12.99 7.05
N GLY A 89 -10.85 12.59 7.25
CA GLY A 89 -11.68 11.99 6.21
C GLY A 89 -11.84 12.88 4.97
N ASP A 90 -11.88 14.19 5.14
CA ASP A 90 -11.91 15.16 4.04
C ASP A 90 -10.64 15.08 3.18
N VAL A 91 -9.48 14.94 3.83
CA VAL A 91 -8.17 14.82 3.16
C VAL A 91 -8.08 13.50 2.41
N TRP A 92 -8.59 12.42 3.02
CA TRP A 92 -8.72 11.12 2.36
C TRP A 92 -9.61 11.21 1.12
N ALA A 93 -10.82 11.75 1.23
CA ALA A 93 -11.73 11.91 0.09
C ALA A 93 -11.11 12.77 -1.02
N HIS A 94 -10.44 13.86 -0.67
CA HIS A 94 -9.76 14.72 -1.62
C HIS A 94 -8.56 14.05 -2.31
N LYS A 95 -7.82 13.19 -1.61
CA LYS A 95 -6.67 12.47 -2.20
C LYS A 95 -7.11 11.23 -2.99
N LEU A 96 -8.25 10.62 -2.63
CA LEU A 96 -8.84 9.45 -3.29
C LEU A 96 -9.74 9.77 -4.50
N ASN A 97 -10.29 10.99 -4.59
CA ASN A 97 -11.14 11.37 -5.72
C ASN A 97 -10.37 12.14 -6.82
N GLY A 98 -9.03 12.13 -6.75
CA GLY A 98 -8.21 13.15 -7.39
C GLY A 98 -8.41 14.51 -6.72
N TYR A 99 -7.43 15.40 -6.85
CA TYR A 99 -7.42 16.74 -6.23
C TYR A 99 -8.54 17.66 -6.79
N GLY A 100 -9.81 17.36 -6.48
CA GLY A 100 -10.96 17.87 -7.23
C GLY A 100 -12.20 18.24 -6.41
N VAL A 101 -12.23 18.01 -5.09
CA VAL A 101 -13.30 18.55 -4.23
C VAL A 101 -12.82 19.84 -3.57
N TRP A 102 -13.09 20.97 -4.24
CA TRP A 102 -12.58 22.28 -3.87
C TRP A 102 -13.31 22.88 -2.66
N LYS A 103 -12.57 23.32 -1.64
CA LYS A 103 -13.10 24.24 -0.62
C LYS A 103 -12.62 25.69 -0.84
N ASN A 104 -11.39 25.94 -1.31
CA ASN A 104 -10.82 27.30 -1.43
C ASN A 104 -10.13 27.61 -2.78
N LYS A 105 -10.10 28.91 -3.15
CA LYS A 105 -9.56 29.46 -4.42
C LYS A 105 -8.06 29.22 -4.62
N GLU A 106 -7.27 29.25 -3.56
CA GLU A 106 -5.80 29.10 -3.61
C GLU A 106 -5.37 27.68 -4.02
N GLN A 107 -6.14 26.66 -3.65
CA GLN A 107 -5.91 25.26 -4.08
C GLN A 107 -6.12 25.08 -5.58
N ARG A 108 -7.03 25.87 -6.18
CA ARG A 108 -7.31 25.85 -7.61
C ARG A 108 -6.15 26.41 -8.43
N GLU A 109 -5.62 27.57 -8.02
CA GLU A 109 -4.47 28.21 -8.68
C GLU A 109 -3.17 27.40 -8.56
N ALA A 110 -2.98 26.69 -7.44
CA ALA A 110 -1.82 25.81 -7.24
C ALA A 110 -1.80 24.59 -8.18
N ASN A 111 -2.99 24.06 -8.54
CA ASN A 111 -3.12 22.87 -9.39
C ASN A 111 -3.25 23.16 -10.89
N GLU A 112 -3.57 24.40 -11.29
CA GLU A 112 -3.68 24.82 -12.71
C GLU A 112 -2.36 24.71 -13.49
N LYS A 113 -1.20 24.69 -12.81
CA LYS A 113 0.12 24.72 -13.48
C LYS A 113 0.63 23.35 -13.95
N GLY A 114 -0.07 22.24 -13.71
CA GLY A 114 0.46 20.91 -14.05
C GLY A 114 -0.52 19.76 -14.24
N TRP A 115 -1.82 19.95 -14.02
CA TRP A 115 -2.78 18.83 -14.09
C TRP A 115 -4.08 19.24 -14.79
N LYS A 116 -4.61 18.35 -15.64
CA LYS A 116 -5.93 18.54 -16.28
C LYS A 116 -7.02 18.13 -15.29
N TYR A 117 -7.84 19.09 -14.89
CA TYR A 117 -9.07 18.85 -14.15
C TYR A 117 -10.06 18.07 -15.03
N ASP A 118 -10.53 16.91 -14.56
CA ASP A 118 -11.60 16.13 -15.18
C ASP A 118 -12.88 16.31 -14.36
N ARG A 119 -13.95 16.71 -15.04
CA ARG A 119 -15.21 17.16 -14.43
C ARG A 119 -16.12 15.99 -14.06
N ASP A 120 -15.84 14.80 -14.60
CA ASP A 120 -16.64 13.57 -14.48
C ASP A 120 -15.92 12.47 -13.67
N SER A 121 -14.98 12.82 -12.79
CA SER A 121 -14.17 11.83 -12.06
C SER A 121 -14.92 11.18 -10.88
N ASP A 122 -15.47 9.98 -11.14
CA ASP A 122 -15.86 8.96 -10.14
C ASP A 122 -14.69 7.97 -9.81
N CYS A 123 -13.47 8.30 -10.22
CA CYS A 123 -12.18 7.62 -9.93
C CYS A 123 -12.01 6.13 -10.32
N TRP A 124 -12.45 5.73 -11.51
CA TRP A 124 -12.28 4.37 -12.05
C TRP A 124 -10.94 4.06 -12.77
N ARG A 125 -9.94 4.96 -12.79
CA ARG A 125 -8.74 4.76 -13.64
C ARG A 125 -7.36 5.07 -13.05
N ASP A 126 -7.27 5.52 -11.79
CA ASP A 126 -5.96 5.72 -11.16
C ASP A 126 -5.54 4.51 -10.31
N ARG A 127 -4.56 3.75 -10.83
CA ARG A 127 -3.89 2.57 -10.22
C ARG A 127 -3.27 2.79 -8.83
N ILE A 128 -3.44 3.97 -8.21
CA ILE A 128 -2.90 4.27 -6.88
C ILE A 128 -3.67 3.47 -5.81
N TYR A 129 -4.95 3.17 -6.03
CA TYR A 129 -5.84 2.59 -5.01
C TYR A 129 -5.60 1.11 -4.70
N GLU A 130 -5.11 0.31 -5.64
CA GLU A 130 -4.81 -1.13 -5.43
C GLU A 130 -3.63 -1.35 -4.45
N HIS A 131 -2.84 -0.31 -4.18
CA HIS A 131 -1.59 -0.39 -3.43
C HIS A 131 -1.54 0.51 -2.18
N VAL A 132 -2.59 1.31 -1.97
CA VAL A 132 -2.87 1.87 -0.65
C VAL A 132 -3.42 0.72 0.18
N SER A 133 -2.90 0.50 1.38
CA SER A 133 -3.57 -0.34 2.37
C SER A 133 -4.40 0.59 3.23
N PRO A 134 -5.65 0.94 2.86
CA PRO A 134 -6.58 1.38 3.87
C PRO A 134 -6.86 0.11 4.69
N SER A 135 -6.23 0.06 5.85
CA SER A 135 -6.47 -0.88 6.95
C SER A 135 -7.63 -1.84 6.68
N ILE A 136 -7.32 -3.06 6.22
CA ILE A 136 -8.22 -4.24 6.17
C ILE A 136 -9.63 -3.93 5.62
N GLY A 137 -9.87 -4.30 4.36
CA GLY A 137 -11.22 -4.47 3.82
C GLY A 137 -11.70 -3.32 2.94
N ILE A 138 -11.20 -3.27 1.70
CA ILE A 138 -12.01 -2.74 0.60
C ILE A 138 -12.55 -3.95 -0.14
N LYS A 139 -13.89 -4.08 -0.13
CA LYS A 139 -14.62 -5.00 -0.99
C LYS A 139 -14.32 -4.65 -2.44
N TYR A 140 -13.88 -5.64 -3.22
CA TYR A 140 -14.08 -5.62 -4.67
C TYR A 140 -15.42 -6.33 -4.92
N ASP A 141 -16.46 -5.59 -5.28
CA ASP A 141 -17.60 -6.18 -6.00
C ASP A 141 -17.21 -6.27 -7.49
N PRO A 142 -17.68 -7.31 -8.21
CA PRO A 142 -17.14 -7.75 -9.48
C PRO A 142 -17.35 -6.80 -10.67
#